data_AF-A0A396BUJ3-F1
#
_entry.id   AF-A0A396BUJ3-F1
#
_cell.length_a   1.000
_cell.length_b   1.000
_cell.length_c   1.000
_cell.angle_alpha   90.00
_cell.angle_beta   90.00
_cell.angle_gamma   90.00
#
_symmetry.space_group_name_H-M   'P 1'
#
loop_
_entity.id
_entity.type
_entity.pdbx_description
1 polymer ?
#
loop_
_entity_poly.entity_id
_entity_poly.type
_entity_poly.pdbx_seq_one_letter_code
_entity_poly.pdbx_strand_id
1 'polypeptide(L)'
;MDKYYSLPLDLKEFITNHRGIPACTEVESINSHLGLLITTCPGEHKFDKDWGCNIWDFDFEKITSSLRWEIRCAEQVLDMAKKYEPRLKDITVEVHVNEVNTNNATNDPPSVKKKVNLYFNATLVSTGKPYHFLFQLYLGPIVAY
;
A
#
# COMPACT_ATOMS: atom_id res chain seq x y z
N MET A 1 -8.49 -12.19 23.21
CA MET A 1 -7.71 -12.49 22.00
C MET A 1 -8.47 -11.84 20.87
N ASP A 2 -7.91 -10.78 20.29
CA ASP A 2 -8.60 -10.01 19.25
C ASP A 2 -8.78 -10.86 18.01
N LYS A 3 -9.98 -10.78 17.42
CA LYS A 3 -10.34 -11.54 16.23
C LYS A 3 -10.21 -10.62 15.02
N TYR A 4 -9.30 -10.95 14.12
CA TYR A 4 -9.10 -10.26 12.85
C TYR A 4 -9.75 -11.00 11.69
N TYR A 5 -10.12 -10.28 10.64
CA TYR A 5 -10.74 -10.83 9.43
C TYR A 5 -9.87 -10.59 8.21
N SER A 6 -9.82 -11.57 7.32
CA SER A 6 -9.07 -11.47 6.06
C SER A 6 -9.75 -10.51 5.07
N LEU A 7 -8.95 -9.78 4.29
CA LEU A 7 -9.43 -9.03 3.13
C LEU A 7 -9.00 -9.70 1.81
N PRO A 8 -9.82 -9.64 0.75
CA PRO A 8 -11.17 -9.08 0.71
C PRO A 8 -12.17 -9.92 1.53
N LEU A 9 -13.22 -9.28 2.06
CA LEU A 9 -14.26 -9.99 2.81
C LEU A 9 -15.06 -10.90 1.86
N ASP A 10 -15.11 -12.20 2.16
CA ASP A 10 -15.99 -13.13 1.45
C ASP A 10 -17.44 -13.01 1.95
N LEU A 11 -18.09 -11.92 1.51
CA LEU A 11 -19.48 -11.66 1.84
C LEU A 11 -20.43 -12.66 1.17
N LYS A 12 -20.03 -13.27 0.05
CA LYS A 12 -20.87 -14.23 -0.68
C LYS A 12 -21.10 -15.47 0.15
N GLU A 13 -20.03 -16.10 0.65
CA GLU A 13 -20.13 -17.29 1.49
C GLU A 13 -20.80 -16.97 2.85
N PHE A 14 -20.54 -15.78 3.39
CA PHE A 14 -21.18 -15.33 4.64
C PHE A 14 -22.70 -15.18 4.50
N ILE A 15 -23.16 -14.55 3.41
CA ILE A 15 -24.60 -14.30 3.18
C ILE A 15 -25.30 -15.59 2.72
N THR A 16 -24.69 -16.35 1.81
CA THR A 16 -25.34 -17.48 1.13
C THR A 16 -25.33 -18.75 1.98
N ASN A 17 -24.18 -19.07 2.58
CA ASN A 17 -23.96 -20.34 3.26
C ASN A 17 -23.90 -20.18 4.79
N HIS A 18 -24.19 -18.98 5.31
CA HIS A 18 -24.09 -18.61 6.73
C HIS A 18 -22.75 -18.99 7.36
N ARG A 19 -21.70 -19.09 6.54
CA ARG A 19 -20.35 -19.43 6.99
C ARG A 19 -19.76 -18.20 7.67
N GLY A 20 -19.14 -18.36 8.83
CA GLY A 20 -18.45 -17.25 9.49
C GLY A 20 -17.37 -16.63 8.58
N ILE A 21 -17.17 -15.31 8.69
CA ILE A 21 -16.11 -14.61 7.96
C ILE A 21 -14.75 -15.22 8.35
N PRO A 22 -13.89 -15.56 7.37
CA PRO A 22 -12.58 -16.12 7.65
C PRO A 22 -11.77 -15.19 8.56
N ALA A 23 -11.21 -15.77 9.62
CA ALA A 23 -10.29 -15.07 10.49
C ALA A 23 -8.87 -15.07 9.89
N CYS A 24 -8.07 -14.07 10.23
CA CYS A 24 -6.66 -14.02 9.88
C CYS A 24 -5.79 -13.74 11.12
N THR A 25 -4.50 -13.90 10.95
CA THR A 25 -3.51 -13.50 11.96
C THR A 25 -3.42 -11.97 12.06
N GLU A 26 -2.89 -11.49 13.19
CA GLU A 26 -2.62 -10.05 13.37
C GLU A 26 -1.73 -9.49 12.26
N VAL A 27 -0.69 -10.23 11.87
CA VAL A 27 0.27 -9.83 10.83
C VAL A 27 -0.41 -9.71 9.47
N GLU A 28 -1.26 -10.67 9.10
CA GLU A 28 -2.05 -10.60 7.87
C GLU A 28 -3.03 -9.43 7.90
N SER A 29 -3.67 -9.17 9.05
CA SER A 29 -4.56 -8.02 9.23
C SER A 29 -3.82 -6.70 9.04
N ILE A 30 -2.62 -6.56 9.61
CA ILE A 30 -1.77 -5.37 9.44
C ILE A 30 -1.35 -5.23 7.97
N ASN A 31 -0.92 -6.32 7.32
CA ASN A 31 -0.54 -6.30 5.91
C ASN A 31 -1.69 -5.82 5.02
N SER A 32 -2.90 -6.32 5.24
CA SER A 32 -4.10 -5.88 4.53
C SER A 32 -4.46 -4.43 4.82
N HIS A 33 -4.31 -3.96 6.07
CA HIS A 33 -4.62 -2.58 6.44
C HIS A 33 -3.61 -1.58 5.83
N LEU A 34 -2.31 -1.87 5.92
CA LEU A 34 -1.27 -1.09 5.24
C LEU A 34 -1.52 -1.04 3.73
N GLY A 35 -1.87 -2.17 3.11
CA GLY A 35 -2.25 -2.22 1.70
C GLY A 35 -3.41 -1.26 1.38
N LEU A 36 -4.48 -1.30 2.19
CA LEU A 36 -5.64 -0.43 1.99
C LEU A 36 -5.28 1.05 2.14
N LEU A 37 -4.48 1.41 3.14
CA LEU A 37 -4.00 2.78 3.36
C LEU A 37 -3.19 3.28 2.15
N ILE A 38 -2.28 2.45 1.63
CA ILE A 38 -1.43 2.79 0.49
C ILE A 38 -2.27 2.99 -0.77
N THR A 39 -3.29 2.17 -0.99
CA THR A 39 -4.12 2.22 -2.21
C THR A 39 -5.27 3.22 -2.16
N THR A 40 -5.46 3.93 -1.06
CA THR A 40 -6.56 4.89 -0.89
C THR A 40 -6.03 6.31 -0.90
N CYS A 41 -6.65 7.17 -1.70
CA CYS A 41 -6.36 8.60 -1.72
C CYS A 41 -7.05 9.31 -0.54
N PRO A 42 -6.36 10.22 0.17
CA PRO A 42 -7.02 11.11 1.12
C PRO A 42 -8.22 11.83 0.49
N GLY A 43 -9.34 11.78 1.20
CA GLY A 43 -10.65 12.26 0.77
C GLY A 43 -11.62 11.15 0.36
N GLU A 44 -11.15 9.94 0.04
CA GLU A 44 -12.00 8.79 -0.30
C GLU A 44 -12.71 8.20 0.92
N HIS A 45 -12.06 8.25 2.08
CA HIS A 45 -12.65 7.75 3.31
C HIS A 45 -13.66 8.76 3.89
N LYS A 46 -14.93 8.34 3.96
CA LYS A 46 -16.08 9.21 4.26
C LYS A 46 -15.96 9.98 5.59
N PHE A 47 -15.40 9.37 6.63
CA PHE A 47 -15.38 9.92 7.98
C PHE A 47 -14.05 10.58 8.37
N ASP A 48 -12.98 10.25 7.66
CA ASP A 48 -11.64 10.75 7.90
C ASP A 48 -11.03 11.08 6.55
N LYS A 49 -11.03 12.36 6.21
CA LYS A 49 -10.55 12.82 4.90
C LYS A 49 -9.04 12.72 4.77
N ASP A 50 -8.31 12.58 5.87
CA ASP A 50 -6.85 12.43 5.83
C ASP A 50 -6.44 10.96 5.71
N TRP A 51 -7.40 10.03 5.75
CA TRP A 51 -7.12 8.59 5.73
C TRP A 51 -6.73 8.14 4.33
N GLY A 52 -5.57 7.49 4.22
CA GLY A 52 -4.98 7.07 2.96
C GLY A 52 -3.53 7.52 2.83
N CYS A 53 -2.98 7.44 1.61
CA CYS A 53 -1.62 7.82 1.29
C CYS A 53 -1.58 8.70 0.03
N ASN A 54 -0.85 9.81 0.10
CA ASN A 54 -0.64 10.73 -1.03
C ASN A 54 0.41 10.22 -2.05
N ILE A 55 0.64 8.90 -2.12
CA ILE A 55 1.58 8.32 -3.09
C ILE A 55 1.15 8.57 -4.55
N TRP A 56 -0.13 8.87 -4.77
CA TRP A 56 -0.69 9.18 -6.08
C TRP A 56 -0.34 10.59 -6.58
N ASP A 57 0.02 11.51 -5.69
CA ASP A 57 0.48 12.86 -6.08
C ASP A 57 1.77 12.79 -6.92
N PHE A 58 2.53 11.69 -6.79
CA PHE A 58 3.77 11.45 -7.49
C PHE A 58 3.59 10.85 -8.90
N ASP A 59 2.38 10.40 -9.25
CA ASP A 59 2.13 9.63 -10.47
C ASP A 59 2.49 10.45 -11.73
N PHE A 60 2.09 11.72 -11.71
CA PHE A 60 2.32 12.69 -12.80
C PHE A 60 3.63 13.47 -12.69
N GLU A 61 4.42 13.26 -11.63
CA GLU A 61 5.66 14.00 -11.45
C GLU A 61 6.77 13.45 -12.35
N LYS A 62 7.47 14.36 -13.02
CA LYS A 62 8.72 14.01 -13.70
C LYS A 62 9.80 13.78 -12.66
N ILE A 63 10.25 12.53 -12.52
CA ILE A 63 11.35 12.17 -11.62
C ILE A 63 12.64 12.72 -12.21
N THR A 64 13.05 13.92 -11.78
CA THR A 64 14.36 14.48 -12.13
C THR A 64 15.47 13.90 -11.27
N SER A 65 15.12 13.36 -10.09
CA SER A 65 16.02 12.67 -9.17
C SER A 65 15.23 11.59 -8.44
N SER A 66 15.57 10.32 -8.71
CA SER A 66 14.96 9.16 -8.04
C SER A 66 15.15 9.21 -6.53
N LEU A 67 16.36 9.55 -6.07
CA LEU A 67 16.65 9.64 -4.63
C LEU A 67 15.75 10.65 -3.91
N ARG A 68 15.59 11.87 -4.43
CA ARG A 68 14.72 12.88 -3.80
C ARG A 68 13.26 12.43 -3.78
N TRP A 69 12.83 11.77 -4.86
CA TRP A 69 11.49 11.20 -4.97
C TRP A 69 11.26 10.09 -3.95
N GLU A 70 12.21 9.15 -3.83
CA GLU A 70 12.17 8.02 -2.89
C GLU A 70 12.12 8.51 -1.44
N ILE A 71 12.94 9.49 -1.08
CA ILE A 71 12.94 10.08 0.27
C ILE A 71 11.58 10.69 0.60
N ARG A 72 11.03 11.54 -0.29
CA ARG A 72 9.75 12.20 -0.04
C ARG A 72 8.59 11.20 0.01
N CYS A 73 8.62 10.19 -0.86
CA CYS A 73 7.64 9.10 -0.84
C CYS A 73 7.73 8.30 0.48
N ALA A 74 8.95 7.98 0.93
CA ALA A 74 9.18 7.28 2.19
C ALA A 74 8.63 8.07 3.39
N GLU A 75 8.86 9.39 3.43
CA GLU A 75 8.34 10.27 4.48
C GLU A 75 6.80 10.25 4.55
N GLN A 76 6.12 10.41 3.41
CA GLN A 76 4.66 10.39 3.39
C GLN A 76 4.07 9.04 3.78
N VAL A 77 4.66 7.94 3.30
CA VAL A 77 4.23 6.58 3.65
C VAL A 77 4.49 6.29 5.14
N LEU A 78 5.61 6.77 5.68
CA LEU A 78 5.95 6.65 7.09
C LEU A 78 4.97 7.40 7.99
N ASP A 79 4.64 8.64 7.65
CA ASP A 79 3.70 9.46 8.42
C ASP A 79 2.30 8.85 8.43
N MET A 80 1.83 8.36 7.29
CA MET A 80 0.59 7.60 7.16
C MET A 80 0.62 6.36 8.08
N ALA A 81 1.67 5.54 8.01
CA ALA A 81 1.75 4.30 8.77
C ALA A 81 1.78 4.57 10.28
N LYS A 82 2.53 5.58 10.72
CA LYS A 82 2.56 6.02 12.13
C LYS A 82 1.21 6.52 12.62
N LYS A 83 0.46 7.23 11.77
CA LYS A 83 -0.84 7.81 12.14
C LYS A 83 -1.93 6.76 12.24
N TYR A 84 -1.98 5.83 11.28
CA TYR A 84 -3.13 4.94 11.12
C TYR A 84 -2.90 3.49 11.53
N GLU A 85 -1.66 3.01 11.68
CA GLU A 85 -1.36 1.63 12.08
C GLU A 85 -0.67 1.56 13.46
N PRO A 86 -1.42 1.75 14.58
CA PRO A 86 -0.83 1.81 15.92
C PRO A 86 -0.33 0.45 16.45
N ARG A 87 -0.63 -0.66 15.75
CA ARG A 87 -0.12 -1.98 16.11
C ARG A 87 1.37 -2.13 15.77
N LEU A 88 1.92 -1.24 14.96
CA LEU A 88 3.33 -1.17 14.62
C LEU A 88 4.03 -0.03 15.37
N LYS A 89 5.27 -0.26 15.78
CA LYS A 89 6.18 0.77 16.34
C LYS A 89 7.56 0.66 15.69
N ASP A 90 8.40 1.67 15.93
CA ASP A 90 9.77 1.73 15.38
C ASP A 90 9.79 1.53 13.85
N ILE A 91 8.81 2.14 13.18
CA ILE A 91 8.57 1.97 11.74
C ILE A 91 9.66 2.68 10.96
N THR A 92 10.28 1.98 10.02
CA THR A 92 11.10 2.55 8.94
C THR A 92 10.52 2.14 7.60
N VAL A 93 10.59 3.05 6.63
CA VAL A 93 10.10 2.83 5.27
C VAL A 93 11.23 3.11 4.30
N GLU A 94 11.48 2.15 3.42
CA GLU A 94 12.39 2.28 2.30
C GLU A 94 11.60 2.19 1.00
N VAL A 95 11.93 3.06 0.04
CA VAL A 95 11.23 3.15 -1.23
C VAL A 95 12.24 3.01 -2.35
N HIS A 96 11.93 2.15 -3.32
CA HIS A 96 12.72 1.97 -4.52
C HIS A 96 11.87 2.11 -5.77
N VAL A 97 12.23 3.05 -6.64
CA VAL A 97 11.54 3.26 -7.92
C VAL A 97 12.37 2.76 -9.08
N ASN A 98 11.75 1.96 -9.96
CA ASN A 98 12.36 1.47 -11.19
C ASN A 98 11.46 1.83 -12.37
N GLU A 99 12.04 2.31 -13.46
CA GLU A 99 11.31 2.47 -14.72
C GLU A 99 11.18 1.11 -15.42
N VAL A 100 9.95 0.76 -15.80
CA VAL A 100 9.60 -0.47 -16.49
C VAL A 100 8.99 -0.09 -17.83
N ASN A 101 9.69 -0.42 -18.91
CA ASN A 101 9.17 -0.27 -20.27
C ASN A 101 8.22 -1.44 -20.56
N THR A 102 6.93 -1.16 -20.74
CA THR A 102 5.99 -2.18 -21.24
C THR A 102 6.06 -2.20 -22.76
N ASN A 103 6.97 -3.00 -23.32
CA ASN A 103 6.96 -3.32 -24.75
C ASN A 103 5.89 -4.39 -25.00
N ASN A 104 4.62 -4.01 -24.92
CA ASN A 104 3.51 -4.93 -25.17
C ASN A 104 3.16 -4.92 -26.66
N ALA A 105 3.66 -5.90 -27.41
CA ALA A 105 3.29 -6.22 -28.80
C ALA A 105 3.37 -5.06 -29.84
N THR A 106 3.39 -5.43 -31.12
CA THR A 106 3.80 -4.58 -32.25
C THR A 106 2.92 -3.37 -32.58
N ASN A 107 1.85 -3.07 -31.81
CA ASN A 107 0.88 -2.02 -32.11
C ASN A 107 0.51 -1.08 -30.95
N ASP A 108 0.99 -1.31 -29.72
CA ASP A 108 0.71 -0.36 -28.62
C ASP A 108 1.79 0.73 -28.53
N PRO A 109 1.41 1.98 -28.24
CA PRO A 109 2.38 3.02 -27.95
C PRO A 109 3.20 2.62 -26.72
N PRO A 110 4.53 2.85 -26.71
CA PRO A 110 5.36 2.52 -25.57
C PRO A 110 4.89 3.30 -24.33
N SER A 111 4.41 2.58 -23.32
CA SER A 111 4.09 3.15 -22.01
C SER A 111 5.24 2.86 -21.04
N VAL A 112 5.72 3.89 -20.37
CA VAL A 112 6.69 3.75 -19.29
C VAL A 112 5.91 3.74 -17.97
N LYS A 113 5.95 2.61 -17.26
CA LYS A 113 5.41 2.49 -15.91
C LYS A 113 6.56 2.57 -14.91
N LYS A 114 6.40 3.32 -13.84
CA LYS A 114 7.28 3.33 -12.69
C LYS A 114 6.83 2.24 -11.72
N LYS A 115 7.65 1.23 -11.52
CA LYS A 115 7.46 0.22 -10.47
C LYS A 115 8.04 0.75 -9.16
N VAL A 116 7.19 0.96 -8.18
CA VAL A 116 7.54 1.41 -6.84
C VAL A 116 7.47 0.22 -5.89
N ASN A 117 8.58 -0.10 -5.24
CA ASN A 117 8.62 -1.07 -4.15
C ASN A 117 8.69 -0.32 -2.82
N LEU A 118 7.77 -0.63 -1.90
CA LEU A 118 7.71 -0.08 -0.56
C LEU A 118 8.07 -1.18 0.43
N TYR A 119 9.14 -0.97 1.20
CA TYR A 119 9.59 -1.89 2.25
C TYR A 119 9.32 -1.26 3.60
N PHE A 120 8.47 -1.91 4.40
CA PHE A 120 8.20 -1.50 5.77
C PHE A 120 8.96 -2.43 6.71
N ASN A 121 9.81 -1.87 7.56
CA ASN A 121 10.41 -2.57 8.67
C ASN A 121 9.82 -1.99 9.96
N ALA A 122 9.22 -2.83 10.80
CA ALA A 122 8.61 -2.36 12.04
C ALA A 122 8.63 -3.44 13.12
N THR A 123 8.48 -3.03 14.36
CA THR A 123 8.29 -3.95 15.49
C THR A 123 6.81 -4.04 15.83
N LEU A 124 6.29 -5.27 15.93
CA LEU A 124 4.92 -5.50 16.33
C LEU A 124 4.75 -5.20 17.82
N VAL A 125 3.79 -4.36 18.18
CA VAL A 125 3.58 -3.92 19.57
C VAL A 125 3.18 -5.09 20.47
N SER A 126 2.35 -6.01 19.98
CA SER A 126 1.82 -7.14 20.76
C SER A 126 2.90 -8.16 21.17
N THR A 127 3.90 -8.39 20.31
CA THR A 127 4.92 -9.44 20.53
C THR A 127 6.32 -8.90 20.77
N GLY A 128 6.58 -7.64 20.42
CA GLY A 128 7.92 -7.05 20.44
C GLY A 128 8.87 -7.60 19.37
N LYS A 129 8.37 -8.38 18.40
CA LYS A 129 9.19 -8.96 17.31
C LYS A 129 9.22 -8.06 16.08
N PRO A 130 10.35 -8.03 15.35
CA PRO A 130 10.44 -7.32 14.07
C PRO A 130 9.66 -8.07 12.97
N TYR A 131 9.04 -7.31 12.08
CA TYR A 131 8.33 -7.78 10.89
C TYR A 131 8.66 -6.90 9.68
N HIS A 132 8.57 -7.51 8.51
CA HIS A 132 8.85 -6.89 7.22
C HIS A 132 7.63 -7.04 6.31
N PHE A 133 7.20 -5.93 5.71
CA PHE A 133 6.11 -5.92 4.73
C PHE A 133 6.61 -5.32 3.42
N LEU A 134 6.16 -5.90 2.30
CA LEU A 134 6.53 -5.47 0.96
C LEU A 134 5.27 -5.17 0.15
N PHE A 135 5.20 -3.97 -0.39
CA PHE A 135 4.16 -3.58 -1.33
C PHE A 135 4.78 -3.15 -2.66
N GLN A 136 4.12 -3.52 -3.76
CA GLN A 136 4.54 -3.16 -5.11
C GLN A 136 3.42 -2.41 -5.80
N LEU A 137 3.73 -1.20 -6.25
CA LEU A 137 2.81 -0.34 -6.97
C LEU A 137 3.37 -0.06 -8.36
N TYR A 138 2.48 0.19 -9.30
CA TYR A 138 2.82 0.63 -10.64
C TYR A 138 2.17 1.99 -10.86
N LEU A 139 3.00 3.02 -10.94
CA LEU A 139 2.63 4.38 -11.26
C LEU A 139 2.89 4.62 -12.76
N GLY A 140 2.05 5.37 -13.44
CA GLY A 140 2.22 5.74 -14.83
C GLY A 140 0.92 6.32 -15.38
N PRO A 141 1.01 7.18 -16.41
CA PRO A 141 -0.17 7.78 -17.02
C PRO A 141 -1.17 6.69 -17.40
N ILE A 142 -2.43 6.88 -17.02
CA ILE A 142 -3.54 6.09 -17.55
C ILE A 142 -3.52 6.31 -19.06
N VAL A 143 -3.07 5.32 -19.82
CA VAL A 143 -3.33 5.26 -21.25
C VAL A 143 -4.83 5.06 -21.39
N ALA A 144 -5.54 6.17 -21.63
CA ALA A 144 -6.92 6.12 -22.09
C ALA A 144 -6.91 5.40 -23.44
N TYR A 145 -7.53 4.22 -23.49
CA TYR A 145 -7.83 3.50 -24.73
C TYR A 145 -9.01 4.17 -25.44
#